data_AF-A0A9N8EPS1-F1
#
_entry.id   AF-A0A9N8EPS1-F1
#
_cell.length_a   1.000
_cell.length_b   1.000
_cell.length_c   1.000
_cell.angle_alpha   90.00
_cell.angle_beta   90.00
_cell.angle_gamma   90.00
#
_symmetry.space_group_name_H-M   'P 1'
#
loop_
_entity.id
_entity.type
_entity.pdbx_description
1 polymer ?
#
loop_
_entity_poly.entity_id
_entity_poly.type
_entity_poly.pdbx_seq_one_letter_code
_entity_poly.pdbx_strand_id
1 'polypeptide(L)'
;MKAHAEIYQKEDNRKRQAAKILEALIANSIEQDVFDELEQREDKYTVKVIPDGMTAQVSRQDGPMMLYQLVCMVCVDTLATVSTILELLSVAGLVQAMTDADSDIKIFNRKVNSLIISLRARQEAIPSLIAPLFKAYQSCEDKAFAHYFKRKQEQYEDRSLTEPLEHAALIRMAGERYKIIVDKKEWKMKSEDELKFIALKATVEQQNKQLTQKPMQKARQPQQKERQGPNNIGEWAWKSVAPKEGEPKEKKFRNKQYIYCPHHGDTKWVLKVNRQGVIHATNCRARLKGDTTTSLTAATEDESDSHSSDAGTPSKRDIRIAQALTSVLEEELSGITEDENLLTPGQR
;
A
#
# COMPACT_ATOMS: atom_id res chain seq x y z
N MET A 1 34.09 -43.60 -7.03
CA MET A 1 33.66 -43.89 -8.42
C MET A 1 34.75 -43.54 -9.43
N LYS A 2 35.21 -42.28 -9.48
CA LYS A 2 36.26 -41.81 -10.42
C LYS A 2 37.55 -42.65 -10.42
N ALA A 3 38.13 -42.93 -9.25
CA ALA A 3 39.33 -43.77 -9.16
C ALA A 3 39.14 -45.20 -9.69
N HIS A 4 37.91 -45.75 -9.62
CA HIS A 4 37.61 -47.06 -10.20
C HIS A 4 37.47 -46.99 -11.72
N ALA A 5 36.82 -45.93 -12.23
CA ALA A 5 36.71 -45.65 -13.66
C ALA A 5 38.08 -45.46 -14.30
N GLU A 6 38.99 -44.72 -13.66
CA GLU A 6 40.36 -44.51 -14.14
C GLU A 6 41.18 -45.80 -14.28
N ILE A 7 40.84 -46.87 -13.54
CA ILE A 7 41.54 -48.15 -13.64
C ILE A 7 41.08 -48.89 -14.90
N TYR A 8 39.78 -49.19 -15.02
CA TYR A 8 39.32 -50.00 -16.15
C TYR A 8 39.26 -49.23 -17.47
N GLN A 9 39.23 -47.90 -17.44
CA GLN A 9 39.24 -47.08 -18.66
C GLN A 9 40.62 -47.05 -19.34
N LYS A 10 41.69 -47.49 -18.67
CA LYS A 10 43.02 -47.69 -19.29
C LYS A 10 43.08 -48.97 -20.14
N GLU A 11 42.32 -49.97 -19.72
CA GLU A 11 42.28 -51.30 -20.33
C GLU A 11 41.19 -51.40 -21.41
N ASP A 12 41.45 -52.19 -22.45
CA ASP A 12 40.48 -52.51 -23.50
C ASP A 12 39.67 -53.77 -23.13
N ASN A 13 39.02 -53.71 -21.97
CA ASN A 13 38.32 -54.84 -21.37
C ASN A 13 36.78 -54.71 -21.45
N ARG A 14 36.07 -55.77 -21.02
CA ARG A 14 34.60 -55.82 -20.99
C ARG A 14 33.97 -54.71 -20.14
N LYS A 15 34.65 -54.22 -19.09
CA LYS A 15 34.14 -53.15 -18.22
C LYS A 15 34.09 -51.82 -18.95
N ARG A 16 35.14 -51.51 -19.73
CA ARG A 16 35.15 -50.34 -20.62
C ARG A 16 34.06 -50.44 -21.70
N GLN A 17 33.88 -51.61 -22.29
CA GLN A 17 32.80 -51.81 -23.26
C GLN A 17 31.42 -51.58 -22.62
N ALA A 18 31.18 -52.10 -21.41
CA ALA A 18 29.93 -51.87 -20.70
C ALA A 18 29.71 -50.39 -20.36
N ALA A 19 30.76 -49.66 -19.97
CA ALA A 19 30.68 -48.23 -19.70
C ALA A 19 30.28 -47.43 -20.95
N LYS A 20 30.85 -47.75 -22.12
CA LYS A 20 30.47 -47.16 -23.41
C LYS A 20 29.05 -47.48 -23.84
N ILE A 21 28.61 -48.72 -23.62
CA ILE A 21 27.22 -49.09 -23.91
C ILE A 21 26.27 -48.29 -23.03
N LEU A 22 26.58 -48.12 -21.75
CA LEU A 22 25.75 -47.34 -20.83
C LEU A 22 25.69 -45.86 -21.23
N GLU A 23 26.80 -45.27 -21.65
CA GLU A 23 26.86 -43.91 -22.21
C GLU A 23 25.90 -43.78 -23.41
N ALA A 24 26.00 -44.68 -24.39
CA ALA A 24 25.13 -44.67 -25.55
C ALA A 24 23.65 -44.90 -25.17
N LEU A 25 23.37 -45.77 -24.21
CA LEU A 25 22.00 -46.01 -23.74
C LEU A 25 21.42 -44.75 -23.09
N ILE A 26 22.17 -44.06 -22.24
CA ILE A 26 21.69 -42.83 -21.59
C ILE A 26 21.44 -41.75 -22.64
N ALA A 27 22.37 -41.52 -23.57
CA ALA A 27 22.21 -40.52 -24.63
C ALA A 27 20.97 -40.75 -25.51
N ASN A 28 20.57 -42.01 -25.71
CA ASN A 28 19.38 -42.36 -26.49
C ASN A 28 18.09 -42.47 -25.65
N SER A 29 18.17 -42.44 -24.31
CA SER A 29 17.02 -42.68 -23.42
C SER A 29 16.46 -41.42 -22.76
N ILE A 30 17.14 -40.28 -22.86
CA ILE A 30 16.72 -39.03 -22.24
C ILE A 30 16.34 -37.98 -23.29
N GLU A 31 15.53 -37.00 -22.90
CA GLU A 31 15.19 -35.86 -23.75
C GLU A 31 16.41 -34.98 -24.05
N GLN A 32 16.43 -34.34 -25.22
CA GLN A 32 17.57 -33.53 -25.67
C GLN A 32 17.92 -32.42 -24.66
N ASP A 33 16.93 -31.74 -24.10
CA ASP A 33 17.13 -30.67 -23.13
C ASP A 33 17.88 -31.16 -21.88
N VAL A 34 17.57 -32.36 -21.39
CA VAL A 34 18.23 -32.98 -20.23
C VAL A 34 19.66 -33.41 -20.59
N PHE A 35 19.86 -33.87 -21.83
CA PHE A 35 21.17 -34.24 -22.34
C PHE A 35 22.09 -33.01 -22.47
N ASP A 36 21.59 -31.90 -23.01
CA ASP A 36 22.34 -30.64 -23.14
C ASP A 36 22.79 -30.12 -21.76
N GLU A 37 21.93 -30.23 -20.73
CA GLU A 37 22.27 -29.86 -19.35
C GLU A 37 23.27 -30.82 -18.70
N LEU A 38 23.28 -32.09 -19.12
CA LEU A 38 24.27 -33.08 -18.71
C LEU A 38 25.62 -32.82 -19.38
N GLU A 39 25.66 -32.46 -20.66
CA GLU A 39 26.87 -32.05 -21.41
C GLU A 39 27.57 -30.84 -20.78
N GLN A 40 26.80 -29.87 -20.24
CA GLN A 40 27.38 -28.74 -19.50
C GLN A 40 28.23 -29.17 -18.28
N ARG A 41 28.10 -30.43 -17.84
CA ARG A 41 28.79 -31.04 -16.69
C ARG A 41 29.71 -32.18 -17.12
N GLU A 42 30.19 -32.19 -18.37
CA GLU A 42 31.06 -33.22 -18.94
C GLU A 42 32.32 -33.50 -18.10
N ASP A 43 32.85 -32.48 -17.43
CA ASP A 43 34.01 -32.57 -16.55
C ASP A 43 33.80 -33.55 -15.38
N LYS A 44 32.55 -33.76 -14.95
CA LYS A 44 32.20 -34.61 -13.81
C LYS A 44 32.15 -36.08 -14.13
N TYR A 45 31.93 -36.46 -15.39
CA TYR A 45 31.89 -37.86 -15.84
C TYR A 45 32.98 -38.22 -16.86
N THR A 46 33.92 -37.31 -17.08
CA THR A 46 35.12 -37.58 -17.89
C THR A 46 36.32 -37.95 -17.03
N VAL A 47 36.99 -39.03 -17.40
CA VAL A 47 38.26 -39.46 -16.81
C VAL A 47 39.40 -39.22 -17.79
N LYS A 48 40.54 -38.78 -17.27
CA LYS A 48 41.75 -38.64 -18.07
C LYS A 48 42.66 -39.83 -17.79
N VAL A 49 42.92 -40.65 -18.80
CA VAL A 49 43.67 -41.90 -18.67
C VAL A 49 44.75 -41.99 -19.74
N ILE A 50 45.83 -42.70 -19.45
CA ILE A 50 46.83 -43.10 -20.44
C ILE A 50 46.50 -44.56 -20.80
N PRO A 51 45.95 -44.84 -21.99
CA PRO A 51 45.59 -46.19 -22.39
C PRO A 51 46.81 -47.11 -22.51
N ASP A 52 46.61 -48.41 -22.28
CA ASP A 52 47.68 -49.39 -22.45
C ASP A 52 48.25 -49.34 -23.88
N GLY A 53 49.57 -49.22 -23.98
CA GLY A 53 50.27 -49.10 -25.26
C GLY A 53 50.33 -47.68 -25.84
N MET A 54 49.82 -46.67 -25.14
CA MET A 54 49.96 -45.25 -25.52
C MET A 54 50.82 -44.48 -24.51
N THR A 55 51.46 -43.41 -24.97
CA THR A 55 52.24 -42.49 -24.11
C THR A 55 51.49 -41.19 -23.81
N ALA A 56 50.43 -40.89 -24.57
CA ALA A 56 49.64 -39.68 -24.43
C ALA A 56 48.38 -39.90 -23.59
N GLN A 57 48.03 -38.89 -22.80
CA GLN A 57 46.81 -38.86 -21.99
C GLN A 57 45.59 -38.54 -22.86
N VAL A 58 44.52 -39.31 -22.68
CA VAL A 58 43.26 -39.18 -23.42
C VAL A 58 42.12 -38.96 -22.43
N SER A 59 41.23 -38.01 -22.73
CA SER A 59 39.96 -37.84 -22.02
C SER A 59 38.94 -38.86 -22.54
N ARG A 60 38.32 -39.61 -21.63
CA ARG A 60 37.28 -40.59 -21.95
C ARG A 60 36.06 -40.33 -21.06
N GLN A 61 34.88 -40.27 -21.65
CA GLN A 61 33.62 -40.24 -20.90
C GLN A 61 33.35 -41.63 -20.30
N ASP A 62 32.65 -41.65 -19.16
CA ASP A 62 32.33 -42.86 -18.44
C ASP A 62 30.82 -42.96 -18.14
N GLY A 63 30.15 -43.93 -18.75
CA GLY A 63 28.70 -44.14 -18.61
C GLY A 63 28.20 -44.29 -17.17
N PRO A 64 28.86 -45.07 -16.27
CA PRO A 64 28.47 -45.15 -14.86
C PRO A 64 28.56 -43.81 -14.12
N MET A 65 29.62 -43.03 -14.37
CA MET A 65 29.72 -41.68 -13.80
C MET A 65 28.70 -40.71 -14.41
N MET A 66 28.38 -40.87 -15.69
CA MET A 66 27.35 -40.10 -16.39
C MET A 66 25.96 -40.39 -15.81
N LEU A 67 25.64 -41.67 -15.55
CA LEU A 67 24.42 -42.07 -14.86
C LEU A 67 24.35 -41.50 -13.45
N TYR A 68 25.45 -41.57 -12.70
CA TYR A 68 25.51 -40.98 -11.36
C TYR A 68 25.23 -39.47 -11.41
N GLN A 69 25.83 -38.75 -12.36
CA GLN A 69 25.61 -37.32 -12.52
C GLN A 69 24.16 -37.00 -12.92
N LEU A 70 23.55 -37.79 -13.81
CA LEU A 70 22.14 -37.67 -14.18
C LEU A 70 21.21 -37.89 -12.96
N VAL A 71 21.47 -38.93 -12.17
CA VAL A 71 20.74 -39.18 -10.92
C VAL A 71 20.91 -38.01 -9.95
N CYS A 72 22.13 -37.46 -9.82
CA CYS A 72 22.35 -36.28 -8.99
C CYS A 72 21.59 -35.06 -9.49
N MET A 73 21.51 -34.82 -10.81
CA MET A 73 20.73 -33.70 -11.37
C MET A 73 19.25 -33.83 -10.99
N VAL A 74 18.66 -34.97 -11.34
CA VAL A 74 17.24 -35.24 -11.04
C VAL A 74 16.99 -35.16 -9.54
N CYS A 75 17.85 -35.76 -8.71
CA CYS A 75 17.71 -35.69 -7.26
C CYS A 75 17.84 -34.24 -6.72
N VAL A 76 18.79 -33.44 -7.22
CA VAL A 76 18.94 -32.03 -6.81
C VAL A 76 17.71 -31.22 -7.19
N ASP A 77 17.17 -31.42 -8.39
CA ASP A 77 15.93 -30.75 -8.80
C ASP A 77 14.74 -31.20 -7.95
N THR A 78 14.68 -32.48 -7.57
CA THR A 78 13.67 -32.91 -6.59
C THR A 78 13.85 -32.23 -5.24
N LEU A 79 15.08 -32.03 -4.74
CA LEU A 79 15.33 -31.34 -3.47
C LEU A 79 15.02 -29.85 -3.55
N ALA A 80 15.44 -29.17 -4.61
CA ALA A 80 15.13 -27.75 -4.84
C ALA A 80 13.61 -27.54 -4.94
N THR A 81 12.91 -28.41 -5.69
CA THR A 81 11.44 -28.34 -5.78
C THR A 81 10.75 -28.67 -4.45
N VAL A 82 11.29 -29.58 -3.63
CA VAL A 82 10.81 -29.83 -2.27
C VAL A 82 10.98 -28.58 -1.42
N SER A 83 12.16 -27.95 -1.43
CA SER A 83 12.41 -26.70 -0.69
C SER A 83 11.42 -25.60 -1.09
N THR A 84 11.16 -25.42 -2.39
CA THR A 84 10.13 -24.47 -2.87
C THR A 84 8.73 -24.85 -2.38
N ILE A 85 8.35 -26.12 -2.41
CA ILE A 85 7.03 -26.55 -1.91
C ILE A 85 6.91 -26.31 -0.39
N LEU A 86 7.97 -26.58 0.37
CA LEU A 86 8.00 -26.31 1.81
C LEU A 86 7.90 -24.82 2.12
N GLU A 87 8.56 -23.97 1.33
CA GLU A 87 8.43 -22.51 1.43
C GLU A 87 7.00 -22.05 1.12
N LEU A 88 6.36 -22.61 0.10
CA LEU A 88 4.95 -22.34 -0.22
C LEU A 88 3.99 -22.82 0.88
N LEU A 89 4.31 -23.90 1.59
CA LEU A 89 3.55 -24.41 2.74
C LEU A 89 3.88 -23.70 4.06
N SER A 90 4.86 -22.80 4.06
CA SER A 90 5.17 -21.96 5.22
C SER A 90 4.05 -20.97 5.53
N VAL A 91 4.13 -20.32 6.69
CA VAL A 91 3.17 -19.27 7.08
C VAL A 91 3.09 -18.17 6.01
N ALA A 92 4.24 -17.67 5.55
CA ALA A 92 4.30 -16.61 4.54
C ALA A 92 3.73 -17.09 3.20
N GLY A 93 4.11 -18.29 2.76
CA GLY A 93 3.64 -18.88 1.51
C GLY A 93 2.13 -19.09 1.48
N LEU A 94 1.54 -19.58 2.58
CA LEU A 94 0.10 -19.81 2.66
C LEU A 94 -0.71 -18.51 2.80
N VAL A 95 -0.19 -17.50 3.52
CA VAL A 95 -0.83 -16.17 3.57
C VAL A 95 -0.83 -15.54 2.18
N GLN A 96 0.30 -15.59 1.46
CA GLN A 96 0.36 -15.10 0.08
C GLN A 96 -0.60 -15.88 -0.83
N ALA A 97 -0.67 -17.21 -0.69
CA ALA A 97 -1.59 -18.03 -1.47
C ALA A 97 -3.07 -17.72 -1.20
N MET A 98 -3.43 -17.26 0.00
CA MET A 98 -4.78 -16.78 0.32
C MET A 98 -5.08 -15.46 -0.40
N THR A 99 -4.12 -14.54 -0.43
CA THR A 99 -4.20 -13.27 -1.15
C THR A 99 -4.32 -13.51 -2.66
N ASP A 100 -3.48 -14.38 -3.23
CA ASP A 100 -3.53 -14.74 -4.66
C ASP A 100 -4.88 -15.34 -5.07
N ALA A 101 -5.57 -16.00 -4.13
CA ALA A 101 -6.87 -16.59 -4.33
C ALA A 101 -8.04 -15.61 -4.13
N ASP A 102 -7.78 -14.31 -3.88
CA ASP A 102 -8.80 -13.30 -3.54
C ASP A 102 -9.72 -13.77 -2.39
N SER A 103 -9.13 -14.42 -1.38
CA SER A 103 -9.87 -15.05 -0.28
C SER A 103 -10.88 -16.12 -0.70
N ASP A 104 -10.79 -16.71 -1.90
CA ASP A 104 -11.57 -17.89 -2.28
C ASP A 104 -11.00 -19.15 -1.59
N ILE A 105 -11.72 -19.58 -0.55
CA ILE A 105 -11.35 -20.74 0.28
C ILE A 105 -11.28 -22.04 -0.54
N LYS A 106 -12.06 -22.20 -1.61
CA LYS A 106 -12.02 -23.41 -2.46
C LYS A 106 -10.75 -23.45 -3.29
N ILE A 107 -10.38 -22.31 -3.90
CA ILE A 107 -9.15 -22.19 -4.69
C ILE A 107 -7.93 -22.40 -3.79
N PHE A 108 -7.90 -21.73 -2.64
CA PHE A 108 -6.86 -21.88 -1.64
C PHE A 108 -6.71 -23.33 -1.18
N ASN A 109 -7.79 -23.98 -0.73
CA ASN A 109 -7.74 -25.36 -0.26
C ASN A 109 -7.30 -26.34 -1.36
N ARG A 110 -7.64 -26.09 -2.63
CA ARG A 110 -7.18 -26.90 -3.76
C ARG A 110 -5.67 -26.76 -3.95
N LYS A 111 -5.13 -25.53 -3.88
CA LYS A 111 -3.69 -25.26 -3.98
C LYS A 111 -2.93 -25.97 -2.85
N VAL A 112 -3.37 -25.83 -1.60
CA VAL A 112 -2.77 -26.53 -0.45
C VAL A 112 -2.75 -28.05 -0.65
N ASN A 113 -3.88 -28.66 -1.03
CA ASN A 113 -3.94 -30.10 -1.28
C ASN A 113 -3.00 -30.54 -2.42
N SER A 114 -2.89 -29.75 -3.48
CA SER A 114 -1.95 -30.01 -4.58
C SER A 114 -0.50 -30.01 -4.12
N LEU A 115 -0.12 -29.08 -3.24
CA LEU A 115 1.23 -29.02 -2.65
C LEU A 115 1.51 -30.24 -1.76
N ILE A 116 0.54 -30.66 -0.95
CA ILE A 116 0.65 -31.86 -0.11
C ILE A 116 0.81 -33.12 -0.97
N ILE A 117 0.02 -33.27 -2.05
CA ILE A 117 0.14 -34.40 -2.99
C ILE A 117 1.53 -34.38 -3.65
N SER A 118 2.02 -33.20 -3.99
CA SER A 118 3.36 -33.02 -4.60
C SER A 118 4.50 -33.44 -3.66
N LEU A 119 4.40 -33.17 -2.34
CA LEU A 119 5.38 -33.68 -1.37
C LEU A 119 5.29 -35.20 -1.22
N ARG A 120 4.07 -35.75 -1.12
CA ARG A 120 3.88 -37.21 -1.02
C ARG A 120 4.44 -37.95 -2.23
N ALA A 121 4.26 -37.40 -3.43
CA ALA A 121 4.82 -37.98 -4.66
C ALA A 121 6.35 -38.07 -4.63
N ARG A 122 7.01 -37.15 -3.92
CA ARG A 122 8.47 -37.13 -3.72
C ARG A 122 8.92 -37.89 -2.46
N GLN A 123 7.99 -38.58 -1.77
CA GLN A 123 8.21 -39.35 -0.54
C GLN A 123 8.78 -38.52 0.62
N GLU A 124 8.51 -37.21 0.63
CA GLU A 124 8.96 -36.31 1.69
C GLU A 124 7.95 -36.20 2.83
N ALA A 125 8.46 -35.93 4.03
CA ALA A 125 7.64 -35.73 5.21
C ALA A 125 6.84 -34.42 5.11
N ILE A 126 5.55 -34.48 5.44
CA ILE A 126 4.69 -33.29 5.44
C ILE A 126 4.96 -32.52 6.74
N PRO A 127 5.35 -31.23 6.67
CA PRO A 127 5.54 -30.41 7.87
C PRO A 127 4.21 -30.19 8.61
N SER A 128 4.25 -29.76 9.86
CA SER A 128 3.03 -29.39 10.59
C SER A 128 2.36 -28.18 9.92
N LEU A 129 1.20 -28.40 9.32
CA LEU A 129 0.45 -27.36 8.60
C LEU A 129 -0.56 -26.61 9.47
N ILE A 130 -0.75 -27.01 10.73
CA ILE A 130 -1.81 -26.46 11.60
C ILE A 130 -1.65 -24.95 11.79
N ALA A 131 -0.48 -24.51 12.27
CA ALA A 131 -0.22 -23.09 12.51
C ALA A 131 -0.19 -22.25 11.21
N PRO A 132 0.49 -22.68 10.12
CA PRO A 132 0.39 -22.00 8.83
C PRO A 132 -1.03 -21.85 8.29
N LEU A 133 -1.86 -22.90 8.37
CA LEU A 133 -3.25 -22.86 7.91
C LEU A 133 -4.10 -21.91 8.74
N PHE A 134 -3.96 -21.91 10.07
CA PHE A 134 -4.69 -20.96 10.92
C PHE A 134 -4.36 -19.51 10.55
N LYS A 135 -3.08 -19.19 10.33
CA LYS A 135 -2.66 -17.85 9.91
C LYS A 135 -3.21 -17.46 8.55
N ALA A 136 -3.18 -18.37 7.57
CA ALA A 136 -3.75 -18.12 6.25
C ALA A 136 -5.28 -17.92 6.29
N TYR A 137 -6.01 -18.71 7.08
CA TYR A 137 -7.46 -18.52 7.22
C TYR A 137 -7.83 -17.23 7.96
N GLN A 138 -6.97 -16.75 8.86
CA GLN A 138 -7.17 -15.48 9.55
C GLN A 138 -6.81 -14.26 8.71
N SER A 139 -5.99 -14.41 7.66
CA SER A 139 -5.69 -13.33 6.71
C SER A 139 -6.76 -13.15 5.63
N CYS A 140 -7.82 -13.96 5.66
CA CYS A 140 -8.97 -13.82 4.78
C CYS A 140 -9.68 -12.47 5.00
N GLU A 141 -10.18 -11.86 3.92
CA GLU A 141 -10.89 -10.58 3.97
C GLU A 141 -12.20 -10.64 4.76
N ASP A 142 -12.87 -11.81 4.77
CA ASP A 142 -14.12 -11.99 5.51
C ASP A 142 -13.84 -12.07 7.02
N LYS A 143 -14.20 -11.01 7.76
CA LYS A 143 -13.95 -10.91 9.19
C LYS A 143 -14.67 -11.98 10.01
N ALA A 144 -15.89 -12.36 9.63
CA ALA A 144 -16.64 -13.37 10.36
C ALA A 144 -15.98 -14.76 10.26
N PHE A 145 -15.43 -15.07 9.10
CA PHE A 145 -14.62 -16.25 8.84
C PHE A 145 -13.29 -16.20 9.58
N ALA A 146 -12.54 -15.08 9.46
CA ALA A 146 -11.27 -14.90 10.17
C ALA A 146 -11.43 -15.02 11.70
N HIS A 147 -12.47 -14.42 12.28
CA HIS A 147 -12.78 -14.54 13.71
C HIS A 147 -13.15 -15.96 14.13
N TYR A 148 -13.85 -16.71 13.27
CA TYR A 148 -14.14 -18.12 13.55
C TYR A 148 -12.85 -18.94 13.68
N PHE A 149 -11.90 -18.74 12.75
CA PHE A 149 -10.61 -19.44 12.79
C PHE A 149 -9.69 -18.95 13.90
N LYS A 150 -9.75 -17.68 14.29
CA LYS A 150 -9.06 -17.17 15.48
C LYS A 150 -9.52 -17.90 16.75
N ARG A 151 -10.84 -17.96 16.98
CA ARG A 151 -11.42 -18.67 18.12
C ARG A 151 -11.09 -20.17 18.11
N LYS A 152 -11.04 -20.77 16.93
CA LYS A 152 -10.63 -22.17 16.77
C LYS A 152 -9.16 -22.39 17.06
N GLN A 153 -8.30 -21.43 16.73
CA GLN A 153 -6.89 -21.48 17.11
C GLN A 153 -6.75 -21.39 18.64
N GLU A 154 -7.44 -20.46 19.30
CA GLU A 154 -7.44 -20.33 20.77
C GLU A 154 -7.87 -21.65 21.43
N GLN A 155 -8.96 -22.28 20.97
CA GLN A 155 -9.40 -23.60 21.47
C GLN A 155 -8.37 -24.72 21.28
N TYR A 156 -7.60 -24.66 20.19
CA TYR A 156 -6.53 -25.62 19.92
C TYR A 156 -5.34 -25.43 20.87
N GLU A 157 -4.93 -24.18 21.09
CA GLU A 157 -3.82 -23.81 21.98
C GLU A 157 -4.14 -24.13 23.45
N ASP A 158 -5.38 -23.87 23.88
CA ASP A 158 -5.89 -24.20 25.22
C ASP A 158 -6.11 -25.70 25.44
N ARG A 159 -5.88 -26.55 24.42
CA ARG A 159 -6.18 -27.99 24.41
C ARG A 159 -7.62 -28.30 24.80
N SER A 160 -8.53 -27.37 24.49
CA SER A 160 -9.96 -27.49 24.78
C SER A 160 -10.71 -28.30 23.71
N LEU A 161 -10.06 -28.60 22.59
CA LEU A 161 -10.63 -29.46 21.54
C LEU A 161 -10.70 -30.91 22.00
N THR A 162 -11.88 -31.51 21.84
CA THR A 162 -12.16 -32.91 22.21
C THR A 162 -11.43 -33.92 21.33
N GLU A 163 -11.13 -33.54 20.09
CA GLU A 163 -10.50 -34.42 19.09
C GLU A 163 -9.15 -33.86 18.64
N PRO A 164 -8.17 -34.72 18.32
CA PRO A 164 -6.90 -34.31 17.72
C PRO A 164 -7.15 -33.55 16.42
N LEU A 165 -6.65 -32.31 16.35
CA LEU A 165 -6.83 -31.48 15.17
C LEU A 165 -5.73 -31.78 14.13
N GLU A 166 -6.13 -32.38 13.02
CA GLU A 166 -5.27 -32.60 11.85
C GLU A 166 -5.53 -31.54 10.75
N HIS A 167 -4.52 -31.29 9.91
CA HIS A 167 -4.60 -30.34 8.79
C HIS A 167 -5.77 -30.67 7.83
N ALA A 168 -6.03 -31.95 7.56
CA ALA A 168 -7.14 -32.36 6.70
C ALA A 168 -8.51 -31.98 7.31
N ALA A 169 -8.65 -32.12 8.62
CA ALA A 169 -9.85 -31.71 9.34
C ALA A 169 -10.04 -30.18 9.29
N LEU A 170 -8.96 -29.42 9.43
CA LEU A 170 -9.01 -27.95 9.36
C LEU A 170 -9.42 -27.45 7.97
N ILE A 171 -8.87 -28.04 6.91
CA ILE A 171 -9.23 -27.74 5.51
C ILE A 171 -10.72 -28.04 5.26
N ARG A 172 -11.22 -29.18 5.76
CA ARG A 172 -12.64 -29.55 5.66
C ARG A 172 -13.53 -28.55 6.40
N MET A 173 -13.18 -28.21 7.65
CA MET A 173 -13.92 -27.23 8.45
C MET A 173 -13.96 -25.85 7.77
N ALA A 174 -12.87 -25.42 7.13
CA ALA A 174 -12.83 -24.18 6.36
C ALA A 174 -13.79 -24.22 5.16
N GLY A 175 -13.79 -25.32 4.41
CA GLY A 175 -14.70 -25.51 3.29
C GLY A 175 -16.17 -25.50 3.70
N GLU A 176 -16.51 -26.19 4.80
CA GLU A 176 -17.87 -26.21 5.36
C GLU A 176 -18.29 -24.82 5.86
N ARG A 177 -17.43 -24.13 6.60
CA ARG A 177 -17.72 -22.78 7.13
C ARG A 177 -17.92 -21.78 6.00
N TYR A 178 -17.05 -21.81 5.00
CA TYR A 178 -17.17 -20.99 3.79
C TYR A 178 -18.52 -21.23 3.10
N LYS A 179 -18.88 -22.50 2.87
CA LYS A 179 -20.16 -22.86 2.25
C LYS A 179 -21.35 -22.29 3.05
N ILE A 180 -21.35 -22.44 4.37
CA ILE A 180 -22.43 -21.94 5.24
C ILE A 180 -22.58 -20.42 5.11
N ILE A 181 -21.49 -19.65 5.13
CA ILE A 181 -21.53 -18.18 5.06
C ILE A 181 -21.99 -17.73 3.66
N VAL A 182 -21.50 -18.39 2.61
CA VAL A 182 -21.90 -18.12 1.23
C VAL A 182 -23.38 -18.43 1.01
N ASP A 183 -23.88 -19.57 1.51
CA ASP A 183 -25.28 -19.96 1.41
C ASP A 183 -26.21 -18.96 2.14
N LYS A 184 -25.73 -18.40 3.26
CA LYS A 184 -26.40 -17.31 4.00
C LYS A 184 -26.31 -15.94 3.32
N LYS A 185 -25.50 -15.80 2.26
CA LYS A 185 -25.21 -14.54 1.56
C LYS A 185 -24.55 -13.49 2.46
N GLU A 186 -23.78 -13.95 3.44
CA GLU A 186 -23.05 -13.14 4.41
C GLU A 186 -21.55 -13.04 4.07
N TRP A 187 -21.11 -13.61 2.94
CA TRP A 187 -19.70 -13.65 2.55
C TRP A 187 -19.16 -12.27 2.13
N LYS A 188 -18.03 -11.89 2.70
CA LYS A 188 -17.41 -10.55 2.60
C LYS A 188 -18.41 -9.43 2.91
N MET A 189 -19.41 -9.70 3.76
CA MET A 189 -20.41 -8.71 4.13
C MET A 189 -19.80 -7.72 5.13
N LYS A 190 -19.84 -6.43 4.79
CA LYS A 190 -19.43 -5.36 5.71
C LYS A 190 -20.37 -5.32 6.90
N SER A 191 -19.82 -5.17 8.09
CA SER A 191 -20.63 -5.03 9.29
C SER A 191 -21.40 -3.71 9.28
N GLU A 192 -22.47 -3.62 10.07
CA GLU A 192 -23.22 -2.37 10.22
C GLU A 192 -22.32 -1.22 10.70
N ASP A 193 -21.42 -1.50 11.64
CA ASP A 193 -20.47 -0.52 12.15
C ASP A 193 -19.46 -0.07 11.10
N GLU A 194 -19.01 -0.97 10.22
CA GLU A 194 -18.15 -0.59 9.08
C GLU A 194 -18.88 0.28 8.08
N LEU A 195 -20.15 -0.04 7.80
CA LEU A 195 -20.98 0.77 6.92
C LEU A 195 -21.22 2.15 7.53
N LYS A 196 -21.53 2.24 8.83
CA LYS A 196 -21.64 3.50 9.59
C LYS A 196 -20.34 4.28 9.57
N PHE A 197 -19.20 3.63 9.76
CA PHE A 197 -17.89 4.27 9.71
C PHE A 197 -17.57 4.82 8.31
N ILE A 198 -17.85 4.05 7.26
CA ILE A 198 -17.69 4.49 5.87
C ILE A 198 -18.61 5.70 5.59
N ALA A 199 -19.87 5.64 6.03
CA ALA A 199 -20.82 6.75 5.90
C ALA A 199 -20.32 7.99 6.65
N LEU A 200 -19.85 7.84 7.89
CA LEU A 200 -19.32 8.94 8.69
C LEU A 200 -18.08 9.57 8.05
N LYS A 201 -17.15 8.74 7.54
CA LYS A 201 -15.97 9.23 6.82
C LYS A 201 -16.37 10.02 5.58
N ALA A 202 -17.34 9.52 4.82
CA ALA A 202 -17.88 10.23 3.65
C ALA A 202 -18.52 11.58 4.03
N THR A 203 -19.28 11.63 5.13
CA THR A 203 -19.88 12.88 5.64
C THR A 203 -18.81 13.90 6.03
N VAL A 204 -17.76 13.48 6.74
CA VAL A 204 -16.63 14.38 7.10
C VAL A 204 -15.92 14.91 5.86
N GLU A 205 -15.65 14.06 4.87
CA GLU A 205 -15.07 14.49 3.60
C GLU A 205 -15.97 15.48 2.85
N GLN A 206 -17.28 15.25 2.85
CA GLN A 206 -18.26 16.16 2.25
C GLN A 206 -18.32 17.50 3.01
N GLN A 207 -18.31 17.49 4.33
CA GLN A 207 -18.25 18.71 5.15
C GLN A 207 -16.95 19.49 4.90
N ASN A 208 -15.81 18.82 4.84
CA ASN A 208 -14.53 19.45 4.50
C ASN A 208 -14.55 20.07 3.09
N LYS A 209 -15.17 19.40 2.12
CA LYS A 209 -15.40 19.97 0.78
C LYS A 209 -16.33 21.19 0.84
N GLN A 210 -17.39 21.19 1.65
CA GLN A 210 -18.27 22.35 1.80
C GLN A 210 -17.58 23.53 2.51
N LEU A 211 -16.72 23.27 3.49
CA LEU A 211 -15.93 24.31 4.17
C LEU A 211 -14.90 24.95 3.24
N THR A 212 -14.28 24.16 2.36
CA THR A 212 -13.35 24.64 1.33
C THR A 212 -14.07 25.25 0.12
N GLN A 213 -15.33 24.87 -0.13
CA GLN A 213 -16.20 25.41 -1.17
C GLN A 213 -17.22 26.42 -0.65
N LYS A 214 -16.95 27.13 0.46
CA LYS A 214 -17.74 28.32 0.80
C LYS A 214 -17.87 29.15 -0.48
N PRO A 215 -19.08 29.40 -1.00
CA PRO A 215 -19.23 30.23 -2.16
C PRO A 215 -18.64 31.57 -1.74
N MET A 216 -17.61 32.03 -2.47
CA MET A 216 -17.47 33.45 -2.68
C MET A 216 -18.84 33.86 -3.20
N GLN A 217 -19.68 34.40 -2.30
CA GLN A 217 -21.02 34.89 -2.61
C GLN A 217 -20.87 35.57 -3.94
N LYS A 218 -21.61 35.10 -4.97
CA LYS A 218 -21.59 35.72 -6.29
C LYS A 218 -21.71 37.21 -6.05
N ALA A 219 -20.56 37.89 -6.11
CA ALA A 219 -20.52 39.32 -6.12
C ALA A 219 -21.30 39.61 -7.39
N ARG A 220 -22.52 40.15 -7.21
CA ARG A 220 -23.15 40.95 -8.26
C ARG A 220 -22.00 41.76 -8.84
N GLN A 221 -21.77 41.57 -10.14
CA GLN A 221 -20.66 42.16 -10.87
C GLN A 221 -20.30 43.50 -10.25
N PRO A 222 -19.05 43.72 -9.79
CA PRO A 222 -18.65 45.07 -9.51
C PRO A 222 -18.65 45.76 -10.87
N GLN A 223 -19.73 46.47 -11.18
CA GLN A 223 -19.55 47.77 -11.82
C GLN A 223 -18.42 48.42 -11.03
N GLN A 224 -17.32 48.73 -11.71
CA GLN A 224 -16.28 49.59 -11.19
C GLN A 224 -16.93 50.91 -10.76
N LYS A 225 -17.49 50.95 -9.55
CA LYS A 225 -17.52 52.16 -8.77
C LYS A 225 -16.16 52.20 -8.13
N GLU A 226 -15.25 52.86 -8.84
CA GLU A 226 -14.15 53.57 -8.20
C GLU A 226 -14.67 54.07 -6.86
N ARG A 227 -14.05 53.59 -5.79
CA ARG A 227 -14.22 54.20 -4.48
C ARG A 227 -13.56 55.58 -4.60
N GLN A 228 -14.28 56.53 -5.17
CA GLN A 228 -13.98 57.95 -5.01
C GLN A 228 -14.14 58.20 -3.51
N GLY A 229 -13.01 58.18 -2.80
CA GLY A 229 -12.91 58.87 -1.52
C GLY A 229 -13.38 60.32 -1.72
N PRO A 230 -13.84 60.99 -0.66
CA PRO A 230 -14.39 62.33 -0.79
C PRO A 230 -13.38 63.22 -1.54
N ASN A 231 -13.73 63.59 -2.77
CA ASN A 231 -12.88 64.42 -3.60
C ASN A 231 -12.53 65.66 -2.78
N ASN A 232 -11.23 65.98 -2.65
CA ASN A 232 -10.75 67.15 -1.90
C ASN A 232 -11.13 68.44 -2.65
N ILE A 233 -12.43 68.76 -2.68
CA ILE A 233 -13.01 69.90 -3.38
C ILE A 233 -13.32 71.00 -2.35
N GLY A 234 -13.10 72.26 -2.74
CA GLY A 234 -13.33 73.43 -1.88
C GLY A 234 -12.24 73.62 -0.83
N GLU A 235 -12.62 73.92 0.42
CA GLU A 235 -11.71 74.25 1.53
C GLU A 235 -10.70 73.14 1.91
N TRP A 236 -10.88 71.92 1.39
CA TRP A 236 -10.01 70.77 1.62
C TRP A 236 -9.00 70.52 0.49
N ALA A 237 -9.04 71.31 -0.60
CA ALA A 237 -8.17 71.16 -1.77
C ALA A 237 -6.67 71.18 -1.43
N TRP A 238 -6.28 71.91 -0.36
CA TRP A 238 -4.89 71.96 0.10
C TRP A 238 -4.33 70.59 0.54
N LYS A 239 -5.18 69.59 0.82
CA LYS A 239 -4.72 68.25 1.21
C LYS A 239 -4.07 67.46 0.07
N SER A 240 -4.31 67.84 -1.17
CA SER A 240 -3.71 67.22 -2.36
C SER A 240 -2.44 67.95 -2.82
N VAL A 241 -2.14 69.12 -2.26
CA VAL A 241 -1.01 69.98 -2.67
C VAL A 241 0.18 69.75 -1.74
N ALA A 242 1.35 69.42 -2.28
CA ALA A 242 2.56 69.28 -1.47
C ALA A 242 3.08 70.65 -0.98
N PRO A 243 3.57 70.77 0.25
CA PRO A 243 4.24 71.99 0.72
C PRO A 243 5.48 72.28 -0.13
N LYS A 244 5.80 73.56 -0.33
CA LYS A 244 6.97 73.98 -1.10
C LYS A 244 8.26 73.72 -0.31
N GLU A 245 9.38 73.69 -1.00
CA GLU A 245 10.70 73.47 -0.41
C GLU A 245 11.01 74.57 0.63
N GLY A 246 11.13 74.18 1.90
CA GLY A 246 11.36 75.09 3.04
C GLY A 246 10.16 75.38 3.94
N GLU A 247 8.94 74.96 3.58
CA GLU A 247 7.74 75.16 4.42
C GLU A 247 7.56 74.06 5.49
N PRO A 248 6.89 74.35 6.62
CA PRO A 248 6.66 73.36 7.68
C PRO A 248 5.74 72.23 7.19
N LYS A 249 6.16 70.98 7.41
CA LYS A 249 5.42 69.75 7.04
C LYS A 249 4.27 69.41 8.01
N GLU A 250 3.87 70.36 8.87
CA GLU A 250 2.78 70.25 9.82
C GLU A 250 1.82 71.44 9.70
N LYS A 251 0.50 71.18 9.67
CA LYS A 251 -0.53 72.21 9.52
C LYS A 251 -1.71 71.97 10.45
N LYS A 252 -2.19 73.00 11.15
CA LYS A 252 -3.40 72.94 11.98
C LYS A 252 -4.61 73.46 11.19
N PHE A 253 -5.67 72.67 11.09
CA PHE A 253 -6.90 73.06 10.42
C PHE A 253 -8.12 72.50 11.19
N ARG A 254 -9.11 73.35 11.48
CA ARG A 254 -10.32 73.03 12.27
C ARG A 254 -10.00 72.21 13.54
N ASN A 255 -9.12 72.74 14.38
CA ASN A 255 -8.67 72.14 15.65
C ASN A 255 -8.01 70.75 15.56
N LYS A 256 -7.60 70.30 14.37
CA LYS A 256 -6.85 69.07 14.15
C LYS A 256 -5.50 69.35 13.52
N GLN A 257 -4.48 68.60 13.92
CA GLN A 257 -3.13 68.69 13.34
C GLN A 257 -2.97 67.68 12.20
N TYR A 258 -2.43 68.13 11.09
CA TYR A 258 -2.14 67.36 9.89
C TYR A 258 -0.63 67.35 9.63
N ILE A 259 -0.11 66.24 9.12
CA ILE A 259 1.27 66.05 8.69
C ILE A 259 1.31 65.68 7.20
N TYR A 260 2.29 66.21 6.49
CA TYR A 260 2.53 65.85 5.10
C TYR A 260 3.22 64.48 4.99
N CYS A 261 2.67 63.59 4.16
CA CYS A 261 3.21 62.26 3.91
C CYS A 261 3.15 61.92 2.40
N PRO A 262 4.29 61.69 1.74
CA PRO A 262 4.35 61.46 0.29
C PRO A 262 3.84 60.08 -0.15
N HIS A 263 3.66 59.13 0.78
CA HIS A 263 3.19 57.77 0.48
C HIS A 263 1.69 57.69 0.19
N HIS A 264 0.94 58.77 0.38
CA HIS A 264 -0.50 58.84 0.14
C HIS A 264 -0.77 59.66 -1.12
N GLY A 265 -0.78 58.99 -2.28
CA GLY A 265 -0.88 59.58 -3.63
C GLY A 265 -1.70 60.87 -3.72
N ASP A 266 -3.04 60.76 -3.73
CA ASP A 266 -3.94 61.89 -3.97
C ASP A 266 -4.22 62.75 -2.72
N THR A 267 -3.92 62.23 -1.52
CA THR A 267 -4.16 62.88 -0.22
C THR A 267 -2.85 62.96 0.56
N LYS A 268 -2.00 63.91 0.20
CA LYS A 268 -0.66 64.04 0.75
C LYS A 268 -0.63 64.60 2.18
N TRP A 269 -1.74 65.17 2.67
CA TRP A 269 -1.87 65.64 4.05
C TRP A 269 -2.82 64.75 4.87
N VAL A 270 -2.27 64.08 5.88
CA VAL A 270 -2.96 63.12 6.75
C VAL A 270 -2.96 63.63 8.19
N LEU A 271 -3.89 63.19 9.04
CA LEU A 271 -3.89 63.57 10.46
C LEU A 271 -2.59 63.14 11.16
N LYS A 272 -1.99 64.03 11.95
CA LYS A 272 -0.76 63.75 12.71
C LYS A 272 -0.98 62.62 13.73
N VAL A 273 -2.15 62.61 14.36
CA VAL A 273 -2.61 61.55 15.25
C VAL A 273 -3.96 61.06 14.73
N ASN A 274 -4.08 59.76 14.47
CA ASN A 274 -5.34 59.19 14.02
C ASN A 274 -6.37 59.13 15.17
N ARG A 275 -7.62 58.74 14.89
CA ARG A 275 -8.67 58.64 15.92
C ARG A 275 -8.36 57.63 17.03
N GLN A 276 -7.38 56.76 16.84
CA GLN A 276 -6.94 55.72 17.79
C GLN A 276 -5.72 56.17 18.60
N GLY A 277 -5.30 57.45 18.51
CA GLY A 277 -4.16 57.98 19.25
C GLY A 277 -2.78 57.68 18.64
N VAL A 278 -2.72 57.06 17.46
CA VAL A 278 -1.46 56.64 16.83
C VAL A 278 -0.89 57.76 15.96
N ILE A 279 0.39 58.07 16.15
CA ILE A 279 1.12 59.10 15.41
C ILE A 279 1.45 58.59 13.99
N HIS A 280 1.08 59.36 12.97
CA HIS A 280 1.24 58.95 11.58
C HIS A 280 2.70 58.93 11.10
N ALA A 281 3.56 59.79 11.64
CA ALA A 281 4.98 59.86 11.29
C ALA A 281 5.71 58.52 11.52
N THR A 282 5.34 57.78 12.56
CA THR A 282 5.98 56.52 12.95
C THR A 282 5.26 55.30 12.40
N ASN A 283 3.98 55.39 12.03
CA ASN A 283 3.17 54.23 11.64
C ASN A 283 2.38 54.46 10.34
N CYS A 284 3.08 54.86 9.27
CA CYS A 284 2.49 55.00 7.95
C CYS A 284 2.31 53.63 7.28
N ARG A 285 1.08 53.09 7.31
CA ARG A 285 0.74 51.82 6.65
C ARG A 285 0.99 51.80 5.13
N ALA A 286 0.96 52.96 4.48
CA ALA A 286 1.23 53.06 3.04
C ALA A 286 2.72 52.83 2.72
N ARG A 287 3.63 53.09 3.66
CA ARG A 287 5.06 52.81 3.53
C ARG A 287 5.37 51.31 3.61
N LEU A 288 4.70 50.59 4.51
CA LEU A 288 4.95 49.16 4.77
C LEU A 288 4.55 48.23 3.61
N LYS A 289 3.64 48.66 2.73
CA LYS A 289 3.18 47.86 1.58
C LYS A 289 4.13 47.88 0.36
N GLY A 290 5.15 48.75 0.34
CA GLY A 290 6.07 48.88 -0.79
C GLY A 290 7.29 47.96 -0.76
N ASP A 291 7.60 47.33 0.38
CA ASP A 291 8.90 46.67 0.64
C ASP A 291 8.86 45.12 0.62
N THR A 292 7.75 44.49 0.22
CA THR A 292 7.50 43.04 0.41
C THR A 292 7.65 42.17 -0.84
N THR A 293 8.41 42.60 -1.84
CA THR A 293 8.65 41.83 -3.08
C THR A 293 10.12 41.58 -3.35
N THR A 294 10.86 41.08 -2.36
CA THR A 294 12.06 40.23 -2.61
C THR A 294 12.43 39.49 -1.32
N SER A 295 12.70 38.19 -1.44
CA SER A 295 13.20 37.27 -0.40
C SER A 295 12.12 36.52 0.40
N LEU A 296 11.91 35.25 0.05
CA LEU A 296 12.00 34.06 0.92
C LEU A 296 11.31 32.86 0.24
N THR A 297 12.08 32.14 -0.58
CA THR A 297 11.84 30.73 -0.92
C THR A 297 13.13 29.99 -0.60
N ALA A 298 13.25 29.48 0.62
CA ALA A 298 14.24 28.48 1.03
C ALA A 298 13.82 27.85 2.36
N ALA A 299 13.94 26.52 2.43
CA ALA A 299 13.66 25.59 3.54
C ALA A 299 12.16 25.27 3.78
N THR A 300 11.71 24.02 3.92
CA THR A 300 12.27 22.65 4.01
C THR A 300 11.07 21.70 4.01
N GLU A 301 11.06 20.61 3.24
CA GLU A 301 10.19 19.46 3.55
C GLU A 301 10.97 18.15 3.31
N ASP A 302 11.26 17.49 4.43
CA ASP A 302 11.77 16.12 4.56
C ASP A 302 10.67 15.11 4.25
N GLU A 303 11.10 13.97 3.69
CA GLU A 303 10.28 12.79 3.40
C GLU A 303 9.72 12.15 4.68
N SER A 304 8.44 11.77 4.63
CA SER A 304 7.95 10.59 5.33
C SER A 304 6.89 9.88 4.50
N ASP A 305 7.30 8.70 4.03
CA ASP A 305 6.58 7.72 3.26
C ASP A 305 5.48 7.06 4.12
N SER A 306 4.25 7.00 3.63
CA SER A 306 3.16 6.28 4.28
C SER A 306 2.41 5.42 3.26
N HIS A 307 2.51 4.11 3.48
CA HIS A 307 1.82 3.05 2.77
C HIS A 307 0.31 3.31 2.63
N SER A 308 -0.16 3.44 1.40
CA SER A 308 -1.59 3.36 1.07
C SER A 308 -2.06 1.91 1.09
N SER A 309 -2.91 1.56 2.06
CA SER A 309 -3.75 0.38 1.95
C SER A 309 -4.91 0.67 0.99
N ASP A 310 -4.93 -0.07 -0.11
CA ASP A 310 -5.94 -0.01 -1.15
C ASP A 310 -7.28 -0.54 -0.59
N ALA A 311 -8.19 0.38 -0.26
CA ALA A 311 -9.53 0.05 0.18
C ALA A 311 -10.38 -0.24 -1.05
N GLY A 312 -10.63 -1.53 -1.32
CA GLY A 312 -11.46 -2.01 -2.41
C GLY A 312 -12.76 -1.21 -2.59
N THR A 313 -13.02 -0.83 -3.83
CA THR A 313 -14.19 -0.03 -4.24
C THR A 313 -15.51 -0.64 -3.72
N PRO A 314 -16.37 0.15 -3.05
CA PRO A 314 -17.61 -0.34 -2.47
C PRO A 314 -18.61 -0.81 -3.53
N SER A 315 -19.31 -1.91 -3.24
CA SER A 315 -20.34 -2.48 -4.10
C SER A 315 -21.54 -1.54 -4.26
N LYS A 316 -22.29 -1.64 -5.37
CA LYS A 316 -23.53 -0.86 -5.60
C LYS A 316 -24.56 -1.01 -4.46
N ARG A 317 -24.56 -2.17 -3.79
CA ARG A 317 -25.43 -2.41 -2.63
C ARG A 317 -24.96 -1.63 -1.40
N ASP A 318 -23.66 -1.62 -1.14
CA ASP A 318 -23.04 -0.88 -0.04
C ASP A 318 -23.27 0.63 -0.21
N ILE A 319 -23.14 1.15 -1.43
CA ILE A 319 -23.39 2.56 -1.75
C ILE A 319 -24.84 2.94 -1.44
N ARG A 320 -25.81 2.09 -1.79
CA ARG A 320 -27.23 2.36 -1.53
C ARG A 320 -27.56 2.32 -0.03
N ILE A 321 -26.99 1.38 0.71
CA ILE A 321 -27.19 1.29 2.16
C ILE A 321 -26.52 2.48 2.86
N ALA A 322 -25.31 2.86 2.45
CA ALA A 322 -24.64 4.05 2.96
C ALA A 322 -25.45 5.31 2.67
N GLN A 323 -25.95 5.49 1.45
CA GLN A 323 -26.80 6.63 1.08
C GLN A 323 -28.08 6.68 1.93
N ALA A 324 -28.74 5.54 2.15
CA ALA A 324 -29.94 5.49 2.98
C ALA A 324 -29.65 5.86 4.45
N LEU A 325 -28.53 5.38 5.01
CA LEU A 325 -28.11 5.72 6.37
C LEU A 325 -27.71 7.19 6.49
N THR A 326 -27.07 7.77 5.47
CA THR A 326 -26.78 9.22 5.43
C THR A 326 -28.06 10.04 5.45
N SER A 327 -29.08 9.67 4.68
CA SER A 327 -30.37 10.38 4.68
C SER A 327 -31.08 10.32 6.03
N VAL A 328 -31.06 9.16 6.71
CA VAL A 328 -31.67 9.01 8.06
C VAL A 328 -30.94 9.88 9.09
N LEU A 329 -29.61 9.93 9.04
CA LEU A 329 -28.82 10.78 9.94
C LEU A 329 -29.04 12.28 9.66
N GLU A 330 -29.21 12.67 8.41
CA GLU A 330 -29.59 14.06 8.04
C GLU A 330 -30.99 14.41 8.57
N GLU A 331 -31.94 13.46 8.53
CA GLU A 331 -33.29 13.63 9.08
C GLU A 331 -33.26 13.79 10.61
N GLU A 332 -32.51 12.96 11.34
CA GLU A 332 -32.34 13.07 12.80
C GLU A 332 -31.65 14.37 13.22
N LEU A 333 -30.62 14.82 12.48
CA LEU A 333 -29.97 16.11 12.71
C LEU A 333 -30.87 17.30 12.42
N SER A 334 -31.78 17.19 11.44
CA SER A 334 -32.75 18.24 11.14
C SER A 334 -33.84 18.35 12.22
N GLY A 335 -34.29 17.23 12.79
CA GLY A 335 -35.29 17.21 13.86
C GLY A 335 -34.79 17.82 15.18
N ILE A 336 -33.50 17.74 15.48
CA ILE A 336 -32.92 18.37 16.68
C ILE A 336 -32.93 19.90 16.60
N THR A 337 -32.99 20.50 15.40
CA THR A 337 -33.03 21.96 15.24
C THR A 337 -34.42 22.58 15.42
N GLU A 338 -35.48 21.78 15.46
CA GLU A 338 -36.86 22.27 15.61
C GLU A 338 -37.35 22.30 17.07
N ASP A 339 -36.76 21.50 17.97
CA ASP A 339 -37.17 21.42 19.38
C ASP A 339 -36.57 22.51 20.30
N GLU A 340 -35.56 23.26 19.84
CA GLU A 340 -34.95 24.38 20.60
C GLU A 340 -35.69 25.74 20.43
N ASN A 341 -36.89 25.77 19.83
CA ASN A 341 -37.67 27.01 19.65
C ASN A 341 -38.97 27.09 20.49
N LEU A 342 -39.19 26.18 21.44
CA LEU A 342 -40.32 26.21 22.37
C LEU A 342 -39.90 26.52 23.81
N LEU A 343 -39.20 27.63 24.03
CA LEU A 343 -39.16 28.30 25.33
C LEU A 343 -39.52 29.77 25.16
N THR A 344 -40.82 30.05 25.34
CA THR A 344 -41.37 31.41 25.40
C THR A 344 -40.82 32.17 26.62
N PRO A 345 -40.36 33.42 26.46
CA PRO A 345 -39.98 34.26 27.58
C PRO A 345 -41.21 35.01 28.11
N GLY A 346 -41.62 34.70 29.34
CA GLY A 346 -42.44 35.62 30.13
C GLY A 346 -43.37 34.95 31.11
N GLN A 347 -42.93 34.84 32.36
CA GLN A 347 -43.76 35.11 33.53
C GLN A 347 -42.87 35.69 34.63
N ARG A 348 -43.31 36.81 35.20
CA ARG A 348 -42.72 37.53 36.33
C ARG A 348 -42.77 36.70 37.61
#